data_AF-A0A380EJ24-F1
#
_entry.id   AF-A0A380EJ24-F1
#
_cell.length_a   1.000
_cell.length_b   1.000
_cell.length_c   1.000
_cell.angle_alpha   90.00
_cell.angle_beta   90.00
_cell.angle_gamma   90.00
#
_symmetry.space_group_name_H-M   'P 1'
#
loop_
_entity.id
_entity.type
_entity.pdbx_description
1 polymer ?
#
loop_
_entity_poly.entity_id
_entity_poly.type
_entity_poly.pdbx_seq_one_letter_code
_entity_poly.pdbx_strand_id
1 'polypeptide(L)'
;MMAKIVVALGGNALGKSPQEQLELVKNTAKSLVGLITKGHEIVISHGNGPQVGSINLGLNYAAEHNQGPAFPFAECGRNESSLHRLSITRKLTK
;
A
#
# COMPACT_ATOMS: atom_id res chain seq x y z
N MET A 1 -15.07 -14.28 21.68
CA MET A 1 -13.86 -13.71 22.31
C MET A 1 -13.28 -12.69 21.34
N MET A 2 -13.10 -11.44 21.77
CA MET A 2 -12.43 -10.41 20.96
C MET A 2 -10.92 -10.64 21.05
N ALA A 3 -10.23 -10.47 19.93
CA ALA A 3 -8.79 -10.73 19.83
C ALA A 3 -8.14 -9.67 18.95
N LYS A 4 -6.85 -9.44 19.16
CA LYS A 4 -6.04 -8.53 18.36
C LYS A 4 -5.27 -9.35 17.32
N ILE A 5 -5.54 -9.08 16.04
CA ILE A 5 -5.05 -9.85 14.91
C ILE A 5 -4.15 -8.94 14.06
N VAL A 6 -2.92 -9.38 13.81
CA VAL A 6 -2.01 -8.72 12.87
C VAL A 6 -2.07 -9.48 11.55
N VAL A 7 -2.37 -8.76 10.47
CA VAL A 7 -2.41 -9.29 9.10
C VAL A 7 -1.29 -8.65 8.30
N ALA A 8 -0.28 -9.45 7.95
CA ALA A 8 0.81 -9.02 7.09
C ALA A 8 0.56 -9.48 5.65
N LEU A 9 0.32 -8.52 4.75
CA LEU A 9 0.17 -8.74 3.32
C LEU A 9 1.55 -8.71 2.66
N GLY A 10 1.83 -9.67 1.78
CA GLY A 10 3.09 -9.68 1.02
C GLY A 10 3.23 -8.45 0.12
N GLY A 11 4.45 -7.98 -0.17
CA GLY A 11 4.66 -6.80 -1.03
C GLY A 11 4.17 -6.95 -2.47
N ASN A 12 4.03 -8.18 -2.95
CA ASN A 12 3.44 -8.51 -4.25
C ASN A 12 1.90 -8.62 -4.20
N ALA A 13 1.30 -8.63 -3.01
CA ALA A 13 -0.14 -8.80 -2.83
C ALA A 13 -0.95 -7.55 -3.24
N LEU A 14 -0.27 -6.44 -3.53
CA LEU A 14 -0.87 -5.20 -3.97
C LEU A 14 -0.74 -5.00 -5.48
N GLY A 15 -0.02 -5.85 -6.23
CA GLY A 15 0.12 -5.66 -7.68
C GLY A 15 0.98 -4.46 -8.07
N LYS A 16 1.06 -4.21 -9.39
CA LYS A 16 2.05 -3.31 -10.01
C LYS A 16 1.46 -2.04 -10.60
N SER A 17 0.14 -1.98 -10.79
CA SER A 17 -0.57 -0.80 -11.29
C SER A 17 -1.59 -0.26 -10.27
N PRO A 18 -1.95 1.03 -10.32
CA PRO A 18 -2.98 1.59 -9.44
C PRO A 18 -4.34 0.87 -9.54
N GLN A 19 -4.71 0.42 -10.75
CA GLN A 19 -5.96 -0.30 -10.99
C GLN A 19 -5.92 -1.69 -10.35
N GLU A 20 -4.83 -2.43 -10.55
CA GLU A 20 -4.63 -3.75 -9.94
C GLU A 20 -4.57 -3.66 -8.41
N GLN A 21 -3.88 -2.65 -7.87
CA GLN A 21 -3.86 -2.33 -6.44
C GLN A 21 -5.25 -2.16 -5.88
N LEU A 22 -6.08 -1.37 -6.56
CA LEU A 22 -7.44 -1.11 -6.10
C LEU A 22 -8.27 -2.39 -6.02
N GLU A 23 -8.17 -3.26 -7.03
CA GLU A 23 -8.91 -4.52 -7.04
C GLU A 23 -8.39 -5.52 -6.00
N LEU A 24 -7.07 -5.64 -5.84
CA LEU A 24 -6.46 -6.52 -4.84
C LEU A 24 -6.76 -6.07 -3.40
N VAL A 25 -6.74 -4.75 -3.13
CA VAL A 25 -7.13 -4.19 -1.83
C VAL A 25 -8.61 -4.45 -1.55
N LYS A 26 -9.51 -4.29 -2.54
CA LYS A 26 -10.94 -4.60 -2.37
C LYS A 26 -11.16 -6.08 -2.03
N ASN A 27 -10.47 -6.98 -2.70
CA ASN A 27 -10.60 -8.41 -2.44
C ASN A 27 -10.06 -8.78 -1.05
N THR A 28 -8.92 -8.20 -0.67
CA THR A 28 -8.36 -8.35 0.68
C THR A 28 -9.33 -7.83 1.75
N ALA A 29 -9.93 -6.65 1.54
CA ALA A 29 -10.91 -6.09 2.45
C ALA A 29 -12.11 -7.02 2.66
N LYS A 30 -12.66 -7.61 1.58
CA LYS A 30 -13.77 -8.60 1.68
C LYS A 30 -13.41 -9.79 2.57
N SER A 31 -12.19 -10.32 2.46
CA SER A 31 -11.72 -11.43 3.29
C SER A 31 -11.58 -11.05 4.78
N LEU A 32 -11.33 -9.77 5.08
CA LEU A 32 -11.14 -9.28 6.44
C LEU A 32 -12.45 -8.85 7.12
N VAL A 33 -13.50 -8.53 6.36
CA VAL A 33 -14.80 -8.12 6.91
C VAL A 33 -15.33 -9.11 7.95
N GLY A 34 -15.21 -10.42 7.69
CA GLY A 34 -15.67 -11.46 8.62
C GLY A 34 -14.94 -11.48 9.97
N LEU A 35 -13.71 -10.96 10.04
CA LEU A 35 -12.96 -10.82 11.29
C LEU A 35 -13.38 -9.53 12.02
N ILE A 36 -13.61 -8.44 11.29
CA ILE A 36 -14.08 -7.17 11.84
C ILE A 36 -15.49 -7.33 12.44
N THR A 37 -16.40 -8.01 11.73
CA THR A 37 -17.79 -8.22 12.20
C THR A 37 -17.88 -9.11 13.45
N LYS A 38 -16.88 -9.95 13.69
CA LYS A 38 -16.74 -10.74 14.93
C LYS A 38 -16.18 -9.93 16.11
N GLY A 39 -15.91 -8.63 15.91
CA GLY A 39 -15.39 -7.72 16.94
C GLY A 39 -13.89 -7.84 17.19
N HIS A 40 -13.12 -8.40 16.24
CA HIS A 40 -11.66 -8.44 16.36
C HIS A 40 -11.04 -7.08 16.02
N GLU A 41 -10.01 -6.69 16.76
CA GLU A 41 -9.14 -5.58 16.37
C GLU A 41 -8.14 -6.08 15.33
N ILE A 42 -8.09 -5.45 14.17
CA ILE A 42 -7.19 -5.85 13.08
C ILE A 42 -6.17 -4.75 12.82
N VAL A 43 -4.89 -5.13 12.84
CA VAL A 43 -3.78 -4.30 12.36
C VAL A 43 -3.29 -4.90 11.04
N ILE A 44 -3.29 -4.10 9.98
CA ILE A 44 -2.85 -4.53 8.65
C ILE A 44 -1.50 -3.89 8.34
N SER A 45 -0.53 -4.69 7.92
CA SER A 45 0.75 -4.22 7.37
C SER A 45 0.96 -4.81 5.97
N HIS A 46 1.78 -4.17 5.15
CA HIS A 46 2.17 -4.70 3.85
C HIS A 46 3.60 -4.33 3.48
N GLY A 47 4.21 -5.10 2.59
CA GLY A 47 5.42 -4.67 1.89
C GLY A 47 5.09 -3.70 0.75
N ASN A 48 6.05 -2.87 0.34
CA ASN A 48 5.86 -1.88 -0.72
C ASN A 48 6.95 -1.89 -1.81
N GLY A 49 7.76 -2.94 -1.88
CA GLY A 49 8.92 -3.02 -2.78
C GLY A 49 8.60 -2.69 -4.25
N PRO A 50 7.60 -3.34 -4.88
CA PRO A 50 7.22 -3.03 -6.26
C PRO A 50 6.79 -1.57 -6.47
N GLN A 51 6.09 -1.00 -5.49
CA GLN A 51 5.53 0.35 -5.56
C GLN A 51 6.61 1.42 -5.42
N VAL A 52 7.50 1.24 -4.43
CA VAL A 52 8.67 2.11 -4.22
C VAL A 52 9.62 2.03 -5.39
N GLY A 53 9.85 0.84 -5.95
CA GLY A 53 10.69 0.66 -7.14
C GLY A 53 10.17 1.42 -8.35
N SER A 54 8.85 1.40 -8.58
CA SER A 54 8.22 2.14 -9.69
C SER A 54 8.34 3.66 -9.52
N ILE A 55 8.09 4.17 -8.31
CA ILE A 55 8.26 5.60 -7.99
C ILE A 55 9.72 6.03 -8.19
N ASN A 56 10.66 5.24 -7.67
CA ASN A 56 12.08 5.54 -7.79
C ASN A 56 12.53 5.57 -9.27
N LEU A 57 12.08 4.62 -10.08
CA LEU A 57 12.39 4.59 -11.51
C LEU A 57 11.87 5.83 -12.23
N GLY A 58 10.61 6.24 -11.97
CA GLY A 58 10.01 7.43 -12.57
C GLY A 58 10.70 8.73 -12.16
N LEU A 59 11.08 8.87 -10.88
CA LEU A 59 11.78 10.04 -10.38
C LEU A 59 13.22 10.13 -10.89
N ASN A 60 13.92 8.99 -10.98
CA ASN A 60 15.25 8.93 -11.59
C ASN A 60 15.19 9.34 -13.07
N TYR A 61 14.22 8.81 -13.82
CA TYR A 61 14.01 9.20 -15.21
C TYR A 61 13.78 10.71 -15.36
N ALA A 62 12.92 11.30 -14.51
CA ALA A 62 12.66 12.73 -14.53
C ALA A 62 13.93 13.56 -14.21
N ALA A 63 14.73 13.13 -13.24
CA ALA A 63 15.99 13.80 -12.89
C ALA A 63 17.01 13.76 -14.05
N GLU A 64 17.16 12.59 -14.70
CA GLU A 64 18.04 12.41 -15.87
C GLU A 64 17.64 13.29 -17.07
N HIS A 65 16.37 13.68 -17.15
CA HIS A 65 15.83 14.52 -18.22
C HIS A 65 15.62 15.99 -17.81
N ASN A 66 16.19 16.43 -16.69
CA ASN A 66 16.03 17.80 -16.15
C ASN A 66 14.56 18.19 -15.90
N GLN A 67 13.69 17.22 -15.63
CA GLN A 67 12.27 17.41 -15.32
C GLN A 67 11.97 17.35 -13.81
N GLY A 68 12.99 17.21 -12.97
CA GLY A 68 12.86 17.19 -11.52
C GLY A 68 14.22 17.09 -10.82
N PRO A 69 14.26 17.27 -9.49
CA PRO A 69 15.47 17.07 -8.72
C PRO A 69 15.78 15.57 -8.56
N ALA A 70 17.06 15.26 -8.30
CA ALA A 70 17.43 13.94 -7.81
C ALA A 70 16.68 13.65 -6.51
N PHE A 71 16.07 12.46 -6.42
CA PHE A 71 15.20 12.10 -5.31
C PHE A 71 15.75 10.83 -4.64
N PRO A 72 16.13 10.87 -3.36
CA PRO A 72 16.73 9.71 -2.73
C PRO A 72 15.69 8.60 -2.47
N PHE A 73 16.18 7.35 -2.49
CA PHE A 73 15.32 6.16 -2.44
C PHE A 73 14.50 6.06 -1.14
N ALA A 74 15.04 6.55 -0.02
CA ALA A 74 14.36 6.50 1.28
C ALA A 74 13.06 7.33 1.28
N GLU A 75 13.07 8.46 0.57
CA GLU A 75 11.96 9.37 0.43
C GLU A 75 10.87 8.78 -0.48
N CYS A 76 11.26 7.98 -1.49
CA CYS A 76 10.31 7.20 -2.30
C CYS A 76 9.45 6.28 -1.43
N GLY A 77 10.07 5.60 -0.46
CA GLY A 77 9.39 4.73 0.50
C GLY A 77 8.38 5.47 1.40
N ARG A 78 8.75 6.67 1.86
CA ARG A 78 7.92 7.49 2.74
C ARG A 78 6.68 8.06 2.02
N ASN A 79 6.86 8.51 0.78
CA ASN A 79 5.75 9.02 -0.05
C ASN A 79 4.76 7.92 -0.42
N GLU A 80 5.26 6.75 -0.81
CA GLU A 80 4.44 5.58 -1.12
C GLU A 80 3.59 5.17 0.09
N SER A 81 4.21 5.03 1.26
CA SER A 81 3.51 4.62 2.48
C SER A 81 2.37 5.58 2.85
N SER A 82 2.57 6.88 2.62
CA SER A 82 1.58 7.92 2.89
C SER A 82 0.37 7.83 1.94
N LEU A 83 0.61 7.60 0.65
CA LEU A 83 -0.44 7.45 -0.37
C LEU A 83 -1.24 6.15 -0.15
N HIS A 84 -0.56 5.04 0.14
CA HIS A 84 -1.22 3.75 0.37
C HIS A 84 -2.07 3.75 1.65
N ARG A 85 -1.56 4.35 2.74
CA ARG A 85 -2.32 4.48 3.98
C ARG A 85 -3.62 5.24 3.78
N LEU A 86 -3.62 6.29 2.96
CA LEU A 86 -4.82 7.05 2.61
C LEU A 86 -5.81 6.21 1.79
N SER A 87 -5.32 5.42 0.83
CA SER A 87 -6.15 4.57 -0.03
C SER A 87 -6.84 3.44 0.75
N ILE A 88 -6.08 2.70 1.57
CA ILE A 88 -6.60 1.57 2.37
C ILE A 88 -7.59 2.08 3.42
N THR A 89 -7.24 3.15 4.16
CA THR A 89 -8.10 3.68 5.23
C THR A 89 -9.44 4.14 4.68
N ARG A 90 -9.47 4.90 3.57
CA ARG A 90 -10.71 5.36 2.94
C ARG A 90 -11.63 4.22 2.50
N LYS A 91 -11.07 3.03 2.22
CA LYS A 91 -11.84 1.89 1.71
C LYS A 91 -12.34 0.96 2.80
N LEU A 92 -11.68 0.94 3.96
CA LEU A 92 -12.18 0.21 5.13
C LEU A 92 -13.26 1.00 5.89
N THR A 93 -13.36 2.31 5.67
CA THR A 93 -14.36 3.18 6.33
C THR A 93 -15.60 3.48 5.46
N LYS A 94 -15.70 2.93 4.25
CA LYS A 94 -16.84 3.11 3.33
C LYS A 94 -17.32 1.76 2.81
#